data_AF-A0A9K3KEJ6-F1
#
_entry.id   AF-A0A9K3KEJ6-F1
#
_cell.length_a   1.000
_cell.length_b   1.000
_cell.length_c   1.000
_cell.angle_alpha   90.00
_cell.angle_beta   90.00
_cell.angle_gamma   90.00
#
_symmetry.space_group_name_H-M   'P 1'
#
loop_
_entity.id
_entity.type
_entity.pdbx_description
1 polymer ?
#
loop_
_entity_poly.entity_id
_entity_poly.type
_entity_poly.pdbx_seq_one_letter_code
_entity_poly.pdbx_strand_id
1 'polypeptide(L)'
;MNLPWSKNTLTEEQCPAQILVGAKNTDYCVLVGLACYLESTLTDGNNKKYLFAESAPGVVLHRDGNNMEEGYGPEGRNERYQQQLTDVWKRSDFQRQLGAHSVRKGAVDYSTKCGKVLEQVEIRGRWKSQRGDKVANHCISVDQIQTDAAMATCLAVGGPVTYKIKPDSHVSVAWMLEHVVPSINGFYRADKSNHITQVLGVALLWAAFQPELVPLMSEKVRNRICSAYNFIRGARLGDYVPAERVPLRVFNVENKLCIEELTGLPMASQAGVSRNSADLFVPNMEQFRTLQIQNNRLMQLLTETQRLNSANYVSLRNFFAGQFYALHSTLGRLSTVPERPLQGQNPLRNDRDLVAPSDSVLQGAIQPFQIPRDNHGVQQLEGPPTEEYLDPTAKLISNPRDLLAVWHEWIHGHNGNKPAKNFSARERGRCRNKFCRRLAFWEVMVKLVHSGYSETAAIDHIKKCYGENLSVTAILLALGRDRRKGEYHPNLGVQPREVRRSRFAREN
;
A
#
# COMPACT_ATOMS: atom_id res chain seq x y z
N MET A 1 -0.17 -8.79 23.84
CA MET A 1 -0.16 -10.20 23.39
C MET A 1 -0.46 -10.19 21.90
N ASN A 2 0.44 -10.65 21.01
CA ASN A 2 0.21 -10.59 19.56
C ASN A 2 -1.07 -11.35 19.19
N LEU A 3 -1.87 -10.81 18.27
CA LEU A 3 -2.98 -11.56 17.71
C LEU A 3 -2.44 -12.75 16.92
N PRO A 4 -2.84 -13.99 17.24
CA PRO A 4 -2.14 -15.16 16.73
C PRO A 4 -2.42 -15.49 15.26
N TRP A 5 -3.49 -14.92 14.72
CA TRP A 5 -3.90 -15.09 13.33
C TRP A 5 -3.34 -14.00 12.42
N SER A 6 -2.66 -12.98 12.96
CA SER A 6 -2.12 -11.86 12.19
C SER A 6 -0.67 -11.59 12.54
N LYS A 7 0.19 -11.60 11.52
CA LYS A 7 1.61 -11.20 11.66
C LYS A 7 1.79 -9.68 11.74
N ASN A 8 0.71 -8.92 11.55
CA ASN A 8 0.73 -7.47 11.32
C ASN A 8 0.01 -6.66 12.41
N THR A 9 -0.76 -7.32 13.28
CA THR A 9 -1.57 -6.65 14.30
C THR A 9 -1.15 -7.18 15.67
N LEU A 10 -0.66 -6.28 16.53
CA LEU A 10 -0.24 -6.64 17.88
C LEU A 10 -1.41 -6.58 18.86
N THR A 11 -2.43 -5.78 18.54
CA THR A 11 -3.68 -5.61 19.29
C THR A 11 -4.88 -5.62 18.35
N GLU A 12 -6.09 -5.84 18.88
CA GLU A 12 -7.34 -5.77 18.10
C GLU A 12 -7.59 -4.37 17.54
N GLU A 13 -7.21 -3.32 18.28
CA GLU A 13 -7.28 -1.92 17.82
C GLU A 13 -6.40 -1.62 16.60
N GLN A 14 -5.35 -2.42 16.37
CA GLN A 14 -4.50 -2.30 15.19
C GLN A 14 -5.03 -3.09 13.99
N CYS A 15 -6.15 -3.81 14.14
CA CYS A 15 -6.73 -4.55 13.03
C CYS A 15 -7.35 -3.59 12.03
N PRO A 16 -6.84 -3.56 10.79
CA PRO A 16 -7.42 -2.68 9.78
C PRO A 16 -8.84 -3.15 9.46
N ALA A 17 -9.73 -2.20 9.19
CA ALA A 17 -10.95 -2.51 8.47
C ALA A 17 -10.58 -3.13 7.12
N GLN A 18 -11.12 -4.31 6.82
CA GLN A 18 -10.89 -5.01 5.57
C GLN A 18 -12.15 -4.94 4.71
N ILE A 19 -11.96 -4.81 3.39
CA ILE A 19 -13.03 -4.84 2.42
C ILE A 19 -13.00 -6.15 1.65
N LEU A 20 -14.16 -6.78 1.51
CA LEU A 20 -14.38 -7.94 0.64
C LEU A 20 -15.27 -7.50 -0.52
N VAL A 21 -14.90 -7.93 -1.72
CA VAL A 21 -15.65 -7.62 -2.95
C VAL A 21 -15.89 -8.92 -3.69
N GLY A 22 -17.10 -9.11 -4.23
CA GLY A 22 -17.41 -10.27 -5.06
C GLY A 22 -16.66 -10.21 -6.37
N ALA A 23 -16.37 -11.37 -6.98
CA ALA A 23 -15.74 -11.46 -8.29
C ALA A 23 -16.73 -12.00 -9.33
N LYS A 24 -16.64 -11.50 -10.57
CA LYS A 24 -17.43 -12.02 -11.69
C LYS A 24 -17.06 -13.48 -12.00
N ASN A 25 -15.79 -13.84 -11.89
CA ASN A 25 -15.38 -15.23 -11.94
C ASN A 25 -15.73 -15.91 -10.60
N THR A 26 -16.55 -16.95 -10.64
CA THR A 26 -17.07 -17.66 -9.47
C THR A 26 -15.98 -18.37 -8.67
N ASP A 27 -14.92 -18.86 -9.33
CA ASP A 27 -13.80 -19.55 -8.68
C ASP A 27 -12.99 -18.61 -7.78
N TYR A 28 -13.07 -17.30 -8.05
CA TYR A 28 -12.39 -16.25 -7.30
C TYR A 28 -13.35 -15.44 -6.42
N CYS A 29 -14.65 -15.77 -6.42
CA CYS A 29 -15.66 -14.98 -5.72
C CYS A 29 -15.74 -15.36 -4.24
N VAL A 30 -15.02 -14.59 -3.40
CA VAL A 30 -14.97 -14.81 -1.95
C VAL A 30 -16.35 -14.78 -1.28
N LEU A 31 -17.29 -13.94 -1.75
CA LEU A 31 -18.63 -13.87 -1.17
C LEU A 31 -19.42 -15.17 -1.36
N VAL A 32 -19.33 -15.77 -2.55
CA VAL A 32 -20.00 -17.04 -2.86
C VAL A 32 -19.36 -18.17 -2.06
N GLY A 33 -18.03 -18.29 -2.13
CA GLY A 33 -17.31 -19.34 -1.40
C GLY A 33 -17.56 -19.27 0.11
N LEU A 34 -17.53 -18.07 0.69
CA LEU A 34 -17.77 -17.88 2.11
C LEU A 34 -19.23 -18.17 2.51
N ALA A 35 -20.21 -17.73 1.71
CA ALA A 35 -21.61 -17.98 2.01
C ALA A 35 -21.96 -19.47 1.94
N CYS A 36 -21.51 -20.16 0.89
CA CYS A 36 -21.69 -21.61 0.73
C CYS A 36 -21.04 -22.39 1.87
N TYR A 37 -19.79 -22.04 2.24
CA TYR A 37 -19.07 -22.69 3.33
C TYR A 37 -19.71 -22.45 4.70
N LEU A 38 -19.97 -21.19 5.06
CA LEU A 38 -20.50 -20.83 6.38
C LEU A 38 -21.88 -21.43 6.61
N GLU A 39 -22.79 -21.30 5.65
CA GLU A 39 -24.15 -21.81 5.85
C GLU A 39 -24.16 -23.33 5.92
N SER A 40 -23.34 -24.02 5.12
CA SER A 40 -23.24 -25.48 5.15
C SER A 40 -22.65 -25.97 6.48
N THR A 41 -21.53 -25.40 6.90
CA THR A 41 -20.84 -25.81 8.14
C THR A 41 -21.66 -25.52 9.38
N LEU A 42 -22.32 -24.36 9.46
CA LEU A 42 -23.21 -24.02 10.58
C LEU A 42 -24.50 -24.87 10.56
N THR A 43 -25.04 -25.20 9.39
CA THR A 43 -26.19 -26.13 9.26
C THR A 43 -25.84 -27.51 9.81
N ASP A 44 -24.60 -27.97 9.62
CA ASP A 44 -24.12 -29.24 10.18
C ASP A 44 -23.68 -29.14 11.65
N GLY A 45 -23.95 -28.00 12.32
CA GLY A 45 -23.71 -27.81 13.75
C GLY A 45 -22.31 -27.33 14.11
N ASN A 46 -21.48 -26.95 13.13
CA ASN A 46 -20.11 -26.48 13.37
C ASN A 46 -20.07 -25.00 13.80
N ASN A 47 -20.55 -24.71 15.01
CA ASN A 47 -20.68 -23.35 15.55
C ASN A 47 -19.36 -22.80 16.14
N LYS A 48 -18.26 -22.91 15.40
CA LYS A 48 -16.95 -22.46 15.89
C LYS A 48 -16.76 -20.97 15.68
N LYS A 49 -16.07 -20.35 16.64
CA LYS A 49 -15.71 -18.92 16.58
C LYS A 49 -14.82 -18.57 15.38
N TYR A 50 -14.04 -19.53 14.86
CA TYR A 50 -13.06 -19.31 13.79
C TYR A 50 -13.34 -20.23 12.60
N LEU A 51 -13.13 -19.72 11.39
CA LEU A 51 -13.18 -20.51 10.16
C LEU A 51 -12.19 -21.67 10.22
N PHE A 52 -12.58 -22.83 9.67
CA PHE A 52 -11.76 -24.03 9.58
C PHE A 52 -11.37 -24.67 10.93
N ALA A 53 -12.02 -24.28 12.03
CA ALA A 53 -11.83 -24.95 13.31
C ALA A 53 -12.68 -26.23 13.40
N GLU A 54 -12.14 -27.26 14.03
CA GLU A 54 -12.86 -28.47 14.44
C GLU A 54 -12.99 -28.52 15.98
N SER A 55 -13.98 -29.26 16.50
CA SER A 55 -14.08 -29.62 17.94
C SER A 55 -12.82 -30.43 18.33
N ALA A 56 -12.11 -30.26 19.44
CA ALA A 56 -12.40 -29.75 20.78
C ALA A 56 -11.10 -29.14 21.39
N PRO A 57 -11.15 -28.58 22.62
CA PRO A 57 -9.99 -28.05 23.33
C PRO A 57 -9.07 -29.21 23.74
N GLY A 58 -8.12 -29.56 22.88
CA GLY A 58 -6.97 -30.37 23.28
C GLY A 58 -5.86 -29.41 23.73
N VAL A 59 -5.40 -29.56 24.96
CA VAL A 59 -4.14 -28.96 25.42
C VAL A 59 -3.06 -29.42 24.43
N VAL A 60 -2.49 -28.48 23.67
CA VAL A 60 -1.30 -28.76 22.86
C VAL A 60 -0.12 -28.42 23.75
N LEU A 61 0.71 -29.41 24.05
CA LEU A 61 1.97 -29.19 24.73
C LEU A 61 2.87 -28.40 23.80
N HIS A 62 3.17 -27.15 24.15
CA HIS A 62 4.12 -26.33 23.39
C HIS A 62 5.52 -26.61 23.92
N ARG A 63 6.45 -26.91 23.00
CA ARG A 63 7.88 -27.02 23.32
C ARG A 63 8.51 -25.64 23.15
N ASP A 64 8.71 -24.93 24.25
CA ASP A 64 9.55 -23.73 24.29
C ASP A 64 10.89 -24.11 24.97
N GLY A 65 11.88 -24.47 24.16
CA GLY A 65 13.16 -25.01 24.65
C GLY A 65 13.04 -26.44 25.23
N ASN A 66 13.64 -26.67 26.41
CA ASN A 66 13.67 -27.99 27.08
C ASN A 66 12.48 -28.26 28.02
N ASN A 67 11.56 -27.30 28.19
CA ASN A 67 10.42 -27.45 29.08
C ASN A 67 9.12 -27.59 28.29
N MET A 68 8.24 -28.45 28.79
CA MET A 68 6.92 -28.72 28.24
C MET A 68 5.91 -27.89 29.04
N GLU A 69 5.24 -26.91 28.43
CA GLU A 69 4.16 -26.17 29.09
C GLU A 69 2.80 -26.54 28.50
N GLU A 70 1.82 -26.80 29.38
CA GLU A 70 0.40 -26.92 29.02
C GLU A 70 -0.16 -25.54 28.71
N GLY A 71 -0.45 -25.28 27.43
CA GLY A 71 -1.07 -24.03 27.00
C GLY A 71 -2.14 -24.29 25.94
N TYR A 72 -3.27 -23.60 26.05
CA TYR A 72 -4.22 -23.44 24.94
C TYR A 72 -3.64 -22.46 23.91
N GLY A 73 -2.58 -22.90 23.23
CA GLY A 73 -1.76 -22.02 22.43
C GLY A 73 -2.29 -21.83 21.00
N PRO A 74 -2.01 -20.67 20.38
CA PRO A 74 -2.45 -20.39 19.03
C PRO A 74 -1.74 -21.13 17.89
N GLU A 75 -0.63 -21.81 18.17
CA GLU A 75 0.20 -22.42 17.12
C GLU A 75 -0.52 -23.62 16.49
N GLY A 76 -1.29 -24.38 17.27
CA GLY A 76 -2.13 -25.47 16.75
C GLY A 76 -3.20 -25.01 15.74
N ARG A 77 -3.60 -23.73 15.76
CA ARG A 77 -4.56 -23.16 14.79
C ARG A 77 -3.93 -22.86 13.44
N ASN A 78 -2.74 -22.25 13.42
CA ASN A 78 -2.01 -21.99 12.19
C ASN A 78 -1.51 -23.30 11.57
N GLU A 79 -1.03 -24.24 12.38
CA GLU A 79 -0.57 -25.54 11.89
C GLU A 79 -1.69 -26.32 11.21
N ARG A 80 -2.90 -26.38 11.78
CA ARG A 80 -4.04 -27.05 11.15
C ARG A 80 -4.52 -26.38 9.86
N TYR A 81 -4.56 -25.04 9.82
CA TYR A 81 -4.85 -24.33 8.58
C TYR A 81 -3.79 -24.60 7.50
N GLN A 82 -2.50 -24.66 7.88
CA GLN A 82 -1.43 -25.06 6.97
C GLN A 82 -1.57 -26.52 6.53
N GLN A 83 -1.99 -27.42 7.42
CA GLN A 83 -2.23 -28.84 7.10
C GLN A 83 -3.35 -28.98 6.06
N GLN A 84 -4.52 -28.35 6.29
CA GLN A 84 -5.62 -28.39 5.31
C GLN A 84 -5.21 -27.83 3.94
N LEU A 85 -4.49 -26.71 3.90
CA LEU A 85 -3.94 -26.19 2.65
C LEU A 85 -2.94 -27.16 2.01
N THR A 86 -2.09 -27.78 2.81
CA THR A 86 -1.11 -28.77 2.36
C THR A 86 -1.80 -29.98 1.75
N ASP A 87 -2.87 -30.47 2.37
CA ASP A 87 -3.64 -31.61 1.87
C ASP A 87 -4.38 -31.27 0.57
N VAL A 88 -4.88 -30.03 0.43
CA VAL A 88 -5.38 -29.53 -0.85
C VAL A 88 -4.29 -29.55 -1.93
N TRP A 89 -3.08 -29.07 -1.63
CA TRP A 89 -1.97 -29.09 -2.59
C TRP A 89 -1.43 -30.49 -2.92
N LYS A 90 -1.73 -31.50 -2.09
CA LYS A 90 -1.40 -32.91 -2.39
C LYS A 90 -2.38 -33.56 -3.35
N ARG A 91 -3.54 -32.95 -3.63
CA ARG A 91 -4.50 -33.50 -4.59
C ARG A 91 -3.87 -33.61 -5.97
N SER A 92 -4.21 -34.67 -6.72
CA SER A 92 -3.70 -34.96 -8.06
C SER A 92 -3.84 -33.81 -9.05
N ASP A 93 -4.86 -32.98 -8.84
CA ASP A 93 -5.21 -31.82 -9.67
C ASP A 93 -4.13 -30.72 -9.57
N PHE A 94 -3.31 -30.74 -8.51
CA PHE A 94 -2.16 -29.86 -8.32
C PHE A 94 -0.86 -30.63 -8.63
N GLN A 95 -0.56 -30.81 -9.92
CA GLN A 95 0.58 -31.58 -10.45
C GLN A 95 1.99 -31.04 -10.08
N ARG A 96 2.11 -29.97 -9.28
CA ARG A 96 3.39 -29.39 -8.84
C ARG A 96 3.34 -29.13 -7.34
N GLN A 97 4.51 -29.18 -6.68
CA GLN A 97 4.68 -28.79 -5.28
C GLN A 97 4.35 -27.29 -5.10
N LEU A 98 3.08 -26.97 -5.01
CA LEU A 98 2.58 -25.65 -4.70
C LEU A 98 2.57 -25.52 -3.18
N GLY A 99 3.18 -24.45 -2.67
CA GLY A 99 3.11 -24.09 -1.25
C GLY A 99 2.30 -22.81 -1.06
N ALA A 100 2.06 -22.41 0.19
CA ALA A 100 1.39 -21.14 0.54
C ALA A 100 2.11 -19.93 -0.09
N HIS A 101 3.41 -20.08 -0.34
CA HIS A 101 4.24 -19.11 -1.02
C HIS A 101 3.80 -18.88 -2.49
N SER A 102 3.30 -19.91 -3.17
CA SER A 102 2.84 -19.84 -4.56
C SER A 102 1.53 -19.05 -4.71
N VAL A 103 0.57 -19.23 -3.81
CA VAL A 103 -0.71 -18.46 -3.80
C VAL A 103 -0.43 -16.96 -3.61
N ARG A 104 0.46 -16.62 -2.66
CA ARG A 104 0.82 -15.22 -2.39
C ARG A 104 1.59 -14.59 -3.55
N LYS A 105 2.51 -15.33 -4.18
CA LYS A 105 3.20 -14.87 -5.41
C LYS A 105 2.23 -14.65 -6.56
N GLY A 106 1.24 -15.53 -6.73
CA GLY A 106 0.22 -15.41 -7.76
C GLY A 106 -0.58 -14.12 -7.63
N ALA A 107 -1.07 -13.80 -6.43
CA ALA A 107 -1.82 -12.56 -6.19
C ALA A 107 -0.97 -11.29 -6.45
N VAL A 108 0.30 -11.31 -6.05
CA VAL A 108 1.26 -10.21 -6.27
C VAL A 108 1.56 -10.03 -7.77
N ASP A 109 1.89 -11.11 -8.46
CA ASP A 109 2.18 -11.12 -9.90
C ASP A 109 0.96 -10.66 -10.70
N TYR A 110 -0.22 -11.20 -10.39
CA TYR A 110 -1.48 -10.81 -11.04
C TYR A 110 -1.77 -9.32 -10.85
N SER A 111 -1.67 -8.81 -9.62
CA SER A 111 -1.92 -7.40 -9.34
C SER A 111 -0.94 -6.47 -10.06
N THR A 112 0.34 -6.87 -10.12
CA THR A 112 1.38 -6.14 -10.83
C THR A 112 1.11 -6.11 -12.34
N LYS A 113 0.68 -7.25 -12.93
CA LYS A 113 0.27 -7.34 -14.34
C LYS A 113 -0.98 -6.51 -14.65
N CYS A 114 -1.86 -6.32 -13.67
CA CYS A 114 -2.99 -5.39 -13.76
C CYS A 114 -2.59 -3.91 -13.54
N GLY A 115 -1.29 -3.60 -13.45
CA GLY A 115 -0.78 -2.24 -13.35
C GLY A 115 -0.79 -1.65 -11.93
N LYS A 116 -0.96 -2.47 -10.88
CA LYS A 116 -0.82 -1.99 -9.49
C LYS A 116 0.65 -1.79 -9.14
N VAL A 117 0.95 -0.68 -8.47
CA VAL A 117 2.31 -0.40 -8.02
C VAL A 117 2.66 -1.26 -6.82
N LEU A 118 3.94 -1.63 -6.70
CA LEU A 118 4.42 -2.51 -5.64
C LEU A 118 4.08 -1.99 -4.24
N GLU A 119 4.08 -0.67 -4.04
CA GLU A 119 3.68 -0.04 -2.77
C GLU A 119 2.24 -0.38 -2.37
N GLN A 120 1.29 -0.39 -3.32
CA GLN A 120 -0.10 -0.77 -3.08
C GLN A 120 -0.22 -2.27 -2.81
N VAL A 121 0.55 -3.09 -3.53
CA VAL A 121 0.54 -4.55 -3.40
C VAL A 121 1.14 -5.01 -2.06
N GLU A 122 2.22 -4.37 -1.63
CA GLU A 122 2.96 -4.74 -0.41
C GLU A 122 2.41 -4.06 0.86
N ILE A 123 1.45 -3.14 0.76
CA ILE A 123 0.96 -2.33 1.90
C ILE A 123 0.43 -3.18 3.08
N ARG A 124 -0.17 -4.35 2.78
CA ARG A 124 -0.62 -5.33 3.78
C ARG A 124 0.29 -6.56 3.86
N GLY A 125 1.31 -6.65 3.00
CA GLY A 125 2.27 -7.74 2.98
C GLY A 125 3.29 -7.61 4.12
N ARG A 126 3.70 -8.73 4.73
CA ARG A 126 4.87 -8.74 5.62
C ARG A 126 5.77 -9.91 5.27
N TRP A 127 6.81 -9.60 4.50
CA TRP A 127 7.94 -10.49 4.32
C TRP A 127 8.77 -10.52 5.60
N LYS A 128 9.44 -11.63 5.86
CA LYS A 128 10.64 -11.67 6.69
C LYS A 128 11.67 -12.39 5.85
N SER A 129 12.72 -11.71 5.40
CA SER A 129 13.88 -12.41 4.85
C SER A 129 14.55 -13.21 5.97
N GLN A 130 15.31 -14.27 5.64
CA GLN A 130 16.12 -15.03 6.61
C GLN A 130 17.03 -14.13 7.48
N ARG A 131 17.44 -12.96 6.97
CA ARG A 131 18.24 -11.97 7.69
C ARG A 131 17.44 -10.93 8.49
N GLY A 132 16.12 -11.08 8.60
CA GLY A 132 15.26 -10.20 9.42
C GLY A 132 15.00 -8.79 8.88
N ASP A 133 15.69 -8.35 7.83
CA ASP A 133 15.70 -6.94 7.42
C ASP A 133 14.54 -6.50 6.51
N LYS A 134 13.94 -7.39 5.72
CA LYS A 134 12.80 -7.00 4.87
C LYS A 134 11.50 -7.17 5.65
N VAL A 135 11.09 -6.14 6.39
CA VAL A 135 9.69 -5.93 6.81
C VAL A 135 9.08 -5.05 5.73
N ALA A 136 8.06 -5.53 5.01
CA ALA A 136 7.36 -4.70 4.02
C ALA A 136 6.81 -3.42 4.68
N ASN A 137 6.55 -2.40 3.85
CA ASN A 137 6.24 -1.03 4.27
C ASN A 137 5.25 -1.02 5.45
N HIS A 138 5.71 -0.54 6.60
CA HIS A 138 4.84 -0.35 7.76
C HIS A 138 3.87 0.78 7.42
N CYS A 139 2.60 0.47 7.15
CA CYS A 139 1.57 1.48 6.96
C CYS A 139 1.46 2.31 8.26
N ILE A 140 1.61 3.63 8.14
CA ILE A 140 1.52 4.56 9.28
C ILE A 140 0.10 4.57 9.85
N SER A 141 -0.90 4.46 8.96
CA SER A 141 -2.31 4.32 9.32
C SER A 141 -2.80 2.91 9.02
N VAL A 142 -3.59 2.35 9.94
CA VAL A 142 -4.34 1.11 9.73
C VAL A 142 -5.46 1.30 8.71
N ASP A 143 -5.95 2.53 8.55
CA ASP A 143 -6.99 2.90 7.60
C ASP A 143 -6.38 3.17 6.23
N GLN A 144 -6.45 2.17 5.36
CA GLN A 144 -5.99 2.22 3.96
C GLN A 144 -7.12 1.79 3.02
N ILE A 145 -8.37 2.11 3.39
CA ILE A 145 -9.57 1.56 2.75
C ILE A 145 -9.61 1.77 1.24
N GLN A 146 -9.05 2.86 0.73
CA GLN A 146 -8.96 3.15 -0.70
C GLN A 146 -7.98 2.21 -1.42
N THR A 147 -6.82 1.99 -0.81
CA THR A 147 -5.82 1.04 -1.32
C THR A 147 -6.34 -0.38 -1.22
N ASP A 148 -6.97 -0.73 -0.09
CA ASP A 148 -7.58 -2.04 0.13
C ASP A 148 -8.69 -2.32 -0.89
N ALA A 149 -9.56 -1.34 -1.17
CA ALA A 149 -10.62 -1.46 -2.16
C ALA A 149 -10.06 -1.56 -3.59
N ALA A 150 -9.02 -0.79 -3.92
CA ALA A 150 -8.35 -0.88 -5.21
C ALA A 150 -7.70 -2.26 -5.42
N MET A 151 -7.12 -2.85 -4.37
CA MET A 151 -6.52 -4.17 -4.39
C MET A 151 -7.57 -5.28 -4.42
N ALA A 152 -8.62 -5.20 -3.61
CA ALA A 152 -9.74 -6.15 -3.61
C ALA A 152 -10.43 -6.18 -4.98
N THR A 153 -10.66 -5.01 -5.58
CA THR A 153 -11.20 -4.88 -6.94
C THR A 153 -10.27 -5.47 -7.98
N CYS A 154 -8.96 -5.27 -7.84
CA CYS A 154 -7.97 -5.87 -8.73
C CYS A 154 -8.01 -7.39 -8.67
N LEU A 155 -8.12 -7.96 -7.48
CA LEU A 155 -8.14 -9.41 -7.25
C LEU A 155 -9.50 -10.05 -7.54
N ALA A 156 -10.55 -9.26 -7.74
CA ALA A 156 -11.85 -9.71 -8.20
C ALA A 156 -11.79 -10.06 -9.70
N VAL A 157 -11.29 -11.26 -10.01
CA VAL A 157 -11.09 -11.73 -11.39
C VAL A 157 -12.38 -11.64 -12.20
N GLY A 158 -12.29 -11.06 -13.39
CA GLY A 158 -13.44 -10.77 -14.26
C GLY A 158 -14.21 -9.49 -13.90
N GLY A 159 -13.81 -8.79 -12.84
CA GLY A 159 -14.37 -7.54 -12.37
C GLY A 159 -15.11 -7.69 -11.03
N PRO A 160 -15.20 -6.59 -10.25
CA PRO A 160 -15.90 -6.58 -8.97
C PRO A 160 -17.42 -6.66 -9.19
N VAL A 161 -18.11 -7.42 -8.34
CA VAL A 161 -19.57 -7.57 -8.37
C VAL A 161 -20.17 -7.51 -6.98
N THR A 162 -21.44 -7.12 -6.92
CA THR A 162 -22.34 -7.35 -5.79
C THR A 162 -23.49 -8.27 -6.22
N TYR A 163 -24.28 -8.74 -5.27
CA TYR A 163 -25.46 -9.57 -5.51
C TYR A 163 -26.72 -8.83 -5.11
N LYS A 164 -27.76 -8.90 -5.94
CA LYS A 164 -29.05 -8.28 -5.69
C LYS A 164 -30.21 -9.25 -5.87
N ILE A 165 -31.24 -9.07 -5.05
CA ILE A 165 -32.52 -9.74 -5.22
C ILE A 165 -33.24 -9.05 -6.39
N LYS A 166 -33.74 -9.83 -7.34
CA LYS A 166 -34.52 -9.29 -8.46
C LYS A 166 -35.88 -8.79 -7.94
N PRO A 167 -36.40 -7.64 -8.41
CA PRO A 167 -37.69 -7.10 -7.95
C PRO A 167 -38.85 -8.10 -8.01
N ASP A 168 -38.94 -8.86 -9.11
CA ASP A 168 -40.00 -9.83 -9.35
C ASP A 168 -39.73 -11.22 -8.77
N SER A 169 -38.78 -11.35 -7.84
CA SER A 169 -38.42 -12.65 -7.24
C SER A 169 -39.38 -13.11 -6.15
N HIS A 170 -40.19 -12.21 -5.56
CA HIS A 170 -40.99 -12.43 -4.35
C HIS A 170 -40.18 -12.77 -3.09
N VAL A 171 -38.85 -12.60 -3.13
CA VAL A 171 -37.96 -12.84 -2.00
C VAL A 171 -37.94 -11.61 -1.10
N SER A 172 -38.47 -11.73 0.11
CA SER A 172 -38.32 -10.71 1.16
C SER A 172 -37.05 -10.93 2.00
N VAL A 173 -36.59 -9.91 2.72
CA VAL A 173 -35.46 -10.05 3.66
C VAL A 173 -35.78 -11.08 4.73
N ALA A 174 -36.99 -11.06 5.29
CA ALA A 174 -37.42 -12.04 6.30
C ALA A 174 -37.36 -13.48 5.76
N TRP A 175 -37.88 -13.69 4.55
CA TRP A 175 -37.84 -14.99 3.88
C TRP A 175 -36.39 -15.47 3.64
N MET A 176 -35.50 -14.56 3.22
CA MET A 176 -34.09 -14.88 3.01
C MET A 176 -33.41 -15.31 4.32
N LEU A 177 -33.67 -14.60 5.42
CA LEU A 177 -33.12 -14.94 6.73
C LEU A 177 -33.63 -16.28 7.27
N GLU A 178 -34.87 -16.65 6.93
CA GLU A 178 -35.50 -17.90 7.37
C GLU A 178 -35.07 -19.11 6.53
N HIS A 179 -34.99 -18.97 5.21
CA HIS A 179 -34.80 -20.11 4.32
C HIS A 179 -33.43 -20.19 3.64
N VAL A 180 -32.76 -19.05 3.44
CA VAL A 180 -31.46 -19.01 2.76
C VAL A 180 -30.31 -19.09 3.74
N VAL A 181 -30.29 -18.21 4.74
CA VAL A 181 -29.20 -18.11 5.72
C VAL A 181 -29.65 -18.26 7.19
N PRO A 182 -30.54 -19.20 7.55
CA PRO A 182 -30.97 -19.38 8.94
C PRO A 182 -29.81 -19.67 9.89
N SER A 183 -28.80 -20.42 9.46
CA SER A 183 -27.69 -20.81 10.33
C SER A 183 -26.71 -19.66 10.55
N ILE A 184 -26.30 -18.94 9.50
CA ILE A 184 -25.51 -17.71 9.64
C ILE A 184 -26.28 -16.66 10.46
N ASN A 185 -27.59 -16.50 10.21
CA ASN A 185 -28.43 -15.56 10.95
C ASN A 185 -28.51 -15.92 12.43
N GLY A 186 -28.73 -17.20 12.76
CA GLY A 186 -28.72 -17.67 14.14
C GLY A 186 -27.37 -17.43 14.83
N PHE A 187 -26.26 -17.66 14.13
CA PHE A 187 -24.92 -17.52 14.68
C PHE A 187 -24.54 -16.06 14.99
N TYR A 188 -24.91 -15.11 14.13
CA TYR A 188 -24.56 -13.69 14.28
C TYR A 188 -25.68 -12.82 14.89
N ARG A 189 -26.81 -13.42 15.31
CA ARG A 189 -28.02 -12.70 15.77
C ARG A 189 -27.79 -11.70 16.90
N ALA A 190 -26.79 -11.94 17.75
CA ALA A 190 -26.51 -11.09 18.91
C ALA A 190 -26.01 -9.69 18.52
N ASP A 191 -25.34 -9.56 17.38
CA ASP A 191 -24.80 -8.29 16.89
C ASP A 191 -25.76 -7.64 15.89
N LYS A 192 -26.57 -6.71 16.38
CA LYS A 192 -27.55 -5.97 15.55
C LYS A 192 -26.90 -5.03 14.53
N SER A 193 -25.61 -4.71 14.67
CA SER A 193 -24.87 -3.87 13.73
C SER A 193 -24.28 -4.68 12.56
N ASN A 194 -24.38 -6.01 12.63
CA ASN A 194 -23.81 -6.91 11.65
C ASN A 194 -24.75 -7.10 10.44
N HIS A 195 -24.22 -6.87 9.24
CA HIS A 195 -24.95 -6.97 7.97
C HIS A 195 -24.52 -8.18 7.12
N ILE A 196 -23.76 -9.13 7.69
CA ILE A 196 -23.19 -10.28 6.97
C ILE A 196 -24.27 -11.16 6.33
N THR A 197 -25.42 -11.33 7.00
CA THR A 197 -26.55 -12.12 6.49
C THR A 197 -27.18 -11.50 5.26
N GLN A 198 -27.22 -10.17 5.17
CA GLN A 198 -27.74 -9.45 4.01
C GLN A 198 -26.79 -9.57 2.82
N VAL A 199 -25.48 -9.48 3.05
CA VAL A 199 -24.47 -9.59 1.99
C VAL A 199 -24.33 -11.03 1.50
N LEU A 200 -24.13 -11.99 2.41
CA LEU A 200 -23.91 -13.39 2.06
C LEU A 200 -25.21 -14.11 1.66
N GLY A 201 -26.36 -13.70 2.20
CA GLY A 201 -27.65 -14.31 1.88
C GLY A 201 -28.02 -14.17 0.42
N VAL A 202 -27.83 -12.99 -0.18
CA VAL A 202 -28.13 -12.79 -1.60
C VAL A 202 -27.12 -13.53 -2.49
N ALA A 203 -25.85 -13.58 -2.09
CA ALA A 203 -24.82 -14.35 -2.80
C ALA A 203 -25.11 -15.86 -2.77
N LEU A 204 -25.51 -16.42 -1.62
CA LEU A 204 -25.89 -17.82 -1.47
C LEU A 204 -27.15 -18.17 -2.25
N LEU A 205 -28.15 -17.29 -2.19
CA LEU A 205 -29.38 -17.44 -2.96
C LEU A 205 -29.08 -17.51 -4.46
N TRP A 206 -28.21 -16.64 -4.97
CA TRP A 206 -27.78 -16.70 -6.37
C TRP A 206 -27.03 -18.02 -6.68
N ALA A 207 -26.11 -18.42 -5.79
CA ALA A 207 -25.26 -19.60 -5.97
C ALA A 207 -26.06 -20.92 -5.98
N ALA A 208 -27.13 -21.04 -5.19
CA ALA A 208 -27.94 -22.26 -5.11
C ALA A 208 -28.58 -22.67 -6.46
N PHE A 209 -28.78 -21.69 -7.35
CA PHE A 209 -29.36 -21.85 -8.69
C PHE A 209 -28.30 -21.95 -9.79
N GLN A 210 -27.00 -21.92 -9.47
CA GLN A 210 -25.94 -22.12 -10.45
C GLN A 210 -25.50 -23.60 -10.45
N PRO A 211 -25.65 -24.33 -11.57
CA PRO A 211 -25.25 -25.74 -11.66
C PRO A 211 -23.78 -25.99 -11.32
N GLU A 212 -22.89 -25.07 -11.67
CA GLU A 212 -21.45 -25.16 -11.44
C GLU A 212 -21.05 -24.97 -9.98
N LEU A 213 -21.91 -24.36 -9.15
CA LEU A 213 -21.61 -24.06 -7.74
C LEU A 213 -22.23 -25.05 -6.76
N VAL A 214 -22.97 -26.03 -7.27
CA VAL A 214 -23.57 -27.10 -6.46
C VAL A 214 -22.56 -27.80 -5.56
N PRO A 215 -21.32 -28.14 -6.01
CA PRO A 215 -20.35 -28.81 -5.16
C PRO A 215 -19.79 -27.95 -4.01
N LEU A 216 -20.02 -26.64 -4.01
CA LEU A 216 -19.48 -25.72 -2.99
C LEU A 216 -20.32 -25.66 -1.71
N MET A 217 -21.55 -26.18 -1.72
CA MET A 217 -22.46 -26.15 -0.58
C MET A 217 -23.05 -27.54 -0.29
N SER A 218 -23.53 -27.76 0.93
CA SER A 218 -24.17 -29.02 1.28
C SER A 218 -25.52 -29.18 0.59
N GLU A 219 -25.89 -30.43 0.29
CA GLU A 219 -27.19 -30.76 -0.31
C GLU A 219 -28.35 -30.28 0.55
N LYS A 220 -28.22 -30.34 1.89
CA LYS A 220 -29.23 -29.85 2.83
C LYS A 220 -29.53 -28.36 2.60
N VAL A 221 -28.48 -27.54 2.48
CA VAL A 221 -28.61 -26.10 2.27
C VAL A 221 -29.24 -25.81 0.91
N ARG A 222 -28.73 -26.44 -0.16
CA ARG A 222 -29.26 -26.22 -1.51
C ARG A 222 -30.72 -26.65 -1.62
N ASN A 223 -31.07 -27.84 -1.14
CA ASN A 223 -32.42 -28.37 -1.23
C ASN A 223 -33.40 -27.51 -0.43
N ARG A 224 -33.00 -27.01 0.74
CA ARG A 224 -33.80 -26.06 1.54
C ARG A 224 -34.10 -24.79 0.75
N ILE A 225 -33.08 -24.16 0.15
CA ILE A 225 -33.23 -22.92 -0.62
C ILE A 225 -34.13 -23.14 -1.83
N CYS A 226 -33.82 -24.14 -2.66
CA CYS A 226 -34.55 -24.39 -3.89
C CYS A 226 -36.01 -24.78 -3.61
N SER A 227 -36.27 -25.64 -2.62
CA SER A 227 -37.63 -26.06 -2.27
C SER A 227 -38.45 -24.91 -1.72
N ALA A 228 -37.88 -24.10 -0.82
CA ALA A 228 -38.56 -22.92 -0.30
C ALA A 228 -38.86 -21.90 -1.42
N TYR A 229 -37.92 -21.71 -2.36
CA TYR A 229 -38.12 -20.76 -3.44
C TYR A 229 -39.21 -21.22 -4.41
N ASN A 230 -39.21 -22.51 -4.76
CA ASN A 230 -40.26 -23.10 -5.61
C ASN A 230 -41.65 -22.95 -4.99
N PHE A 231 -41.75 -23.00 -3.65
CA PHE A 231 -43.01 -22.78 -2.95
C PHE A 231 -43.55 -21.36 -3.15
N ILE A 232 -42.72 -20.32 -3.00
CA ILE A 232 -43.16 -18.92 -3.15
C ILE A 232 -43.31 -18.50 -4.61
N ARG A 233 -42.60 -19.13 -5.55
CA ARG A 233 -42.67 -18.81 -6.98
C ARG A 233 -43.83 -19.51 -7.70
N GLY A 234 -44.25 -20.68 -7.21
CA GLY A 234 -45.29 -21.51 -7.81
C GLY A 234 -44.84 -22.23 -9.08
N ALA A 235 -45.80 -22.76 -9.85
CA ALA A 235 -45.58 -23.71 -10.96
C ALA A 235 -44.94 -23.14 -12.24
N ARG A 236 -44.46 -21.89 -12.27
CA ARG A 236 -43.86 -21.27 -13.46
C ARG A 236 -42.33 -21.18 -13.38
N LEU A 237 -41.71 -22.05 -14.18
CA LEU A 237 -40.35 -22.02 -14.75
C LEU A 237 -39.19 -22.26 -13.78
N GLY A 238 -38.67 -23.49 -13.80
CA GLY A 238 -37.44 -23.92 -13.11
C GLY A 238 -36.16 -23.22 -13.55
N ASP A 239 -36.25 -22.20 -14.41
CA ASP A 239 -35.12 -21.45 -14.97
C ASP A 239 -34.98 -20.04 -14.35
N TYR A 240 -35.93 -19.60 -13.50
CA TYR A 240 -35.86 -18.27 -12.92
C TYR A 240 -34.89 -18.23 -11.73
N VAL A 241 -33.78 -17.51 -11.89
CA VAL A 241 -32.83 -17.23 -10.81
C VAL A 241 -33.29 -15.98 -10.03
N PRO A 242 -33.58 -16.08 -8.71
CA PRO A 242 -34.15 -14.99 -7.91
C PRO A 242 -33.22 -13.82 -7.62
N ALA A 243 -31.92 -14.03 -7.75
CA ALA A 243 -30.91 -13.02 -7.55
C ALA A 243 -30.08 -12.81 -8.83
N GLU A 244 -29.35 -11.71 -8.90
CA GLU A 244 -28.46 -11.39 -10.00
C GLU A 244 -27.12 -10.86 -9.50
N ARG A 245 -26.10 -10.97 -10.37
CA ARG A 245 -24.79 -10.35 -10.18
C ARG A 245 -24.79 -8.99 -10.84
N VAL A 246 -24.50 -7.96 -10.06
CA VAL A 246 -24.43 -6.57 -10.53
C VAL A 246 -22.97 -6.13 -10.52
N PRO A 247 -22.39 -5.74 -11.68
CA PRO A 247 -21.02 -5.25 -11.73
C PRO A 247 -20.88 -3.93 -10.96
N LEU A 248 -19.73 -3.76 -10.31
CA LEU A 248 -19.41 -2.57 -9.54
C LEU A 248 -18.35 -1.72 -10.25
N ARG A 249 -18.42 -0.41 -10.04
CA ARG A 249 -17.36 0.53 -10.33
C ARG A 249 -16.81 1.03 -8.99
N VAL A 250 -15.54 0.74 -8.73
CA VAL A 250 -14.85 1.17 -7.52
C VAL A 250 -13.80 2.20 -7.90
N PHE A 251 -13.89 3.41 -7.34
CA PHE A 251 -13.00 4.52 -7.64
C PHE A 251 -12.89 5.48 -6.46
N ASN A 252 -11.99 6.47 -6.56
CA ASN A 252 -11.79 7.46 -5.52
C ASN A 252 -12.11 8.86 -6.05
N VAL A 253 -12.82 9.65 -5.25
CA VAL A 253 -13.11 11.08 -5.51
C VAL A 253 -12.67 11.86 -4.28
N GLU A 254 -11.76 12.82 -4.44
CA GLU A 254 -11.35 13.73 -3.34
C GLU A 254 -11.00 12.99 -2.02
N ASN A 255 -10.22 11.90 -2.11
CA ASN A 255 -9.85 11.04 -0.99
C ASN A 255 -11.01 10.26 -0.33
N LYS A 256 -12.16 10.14 -0.98
CA LYS A 256 -13.26 9.26 -0.57
C LYS A 256 -13.37 8.07 -1.50
N LEU A 257 -13.59 6.90 -0.91
CA LEU A 257 -13.90 5.69 -1.67
C LEU A 257 -15.35 5.74 -2.16
N CYS A 258 -15.54 5.58 -3.46
CA CYS A 258 -16.84 5.49 -4.13
C CYS A 258 -17.01 4.09 -4.71
N ILE A 259 -18.15 3.47 -4.42
CA ILE A 259 -18.55 2.18 -4.96
C ILE A 259 -19.93 2.38 -5.58
N GLU A 260 -19.99 2.31 -6.91
CA GLU A 260 -21.20 2.51 -7.68
C GLU A 260 -21.58 1.23 -8.43
N GLU A 261 -22.86 1.03 -8.67
CA GLU A 261 -23.33 -0.04 -9.53
C GLU A 261 -23.25 0.39 -10.98
N LEU A 262 -22.69 -0.48 -11.82
CA LEU A 262 -22.79 -0.36 -13.26
C LEU A 262 -24.17 -0.90 -13.67
N THR A 263 -25.21 -0.13 -13.35
CA THR A 263 -26.54 -0.33 -13.94
C THR A 263 -26.46 0.07 -15.41
N GLY A 264 -26.98 -0.77 -16.30
CA GLY A 264 -27.19 -0.36 -17.69
C GLY A 264 -28.01 0.93 -17.69
N LEU A 265 -27.59 1.94 -18.45
CA LEU A 265 -28.32 3.19 -18.62
C LEU A 265 -29.82 2.90 -18.79
N PRO A 266 -30.72 3.67 -18.14
CA PRO A 266 -32.14 3.50 -18.36
C PRO A 266 -32.40 3.65 -19.86
N MET A 267 -32.95 2.61 -20.48
CA MET A 267 -33.44 2.70 -21.85
C MET A 267 -34.50 3.80 -21.84
N ALA A 268 -34.11 4.99 -22.31
CA ALA A 268 -35.06 6.02 -22.65
C ALA A 268 -36.04 5.39 -23.64
N SER A 269 -37.30 5.37 -23.24
CA SER A 269 -38.43 4.92 -24.04
C SER A 269 -38.35 5.54 -25.44
N GLN A 270 -38.01 4.73 -26.44
CA GLN A 270 -38.33 5.04 -27.83
C GLN A 270 -39.36 4.05 -28.30
N ALA A 271 -40.55 4.59 -28.52
CA ALA A 271 -41.61 3.96 -29.26
C ALA A 271 -41.09 3.53 -30.64
N GLY A 272 -41.29 2.26 -30.96
CA GLY A 272 -41.47 1.74 -32.32
C GLY A 272 -40.26 1.79 -33.24
N VAL A 273 -39.40 0.77 -33.22
CA VAL A 273 -38.85 0.18 -34.45
C VAL A 273 -38.69 -1.33 -34.26
N SER A 274 -39.03 -2.04 -35.32
CA SER A 274 -39.12 -3.50 -35.45
C SER A 274 -37.84 -4.28 -35.15
N ARG A 275 -38.06 -5.55 -34.84
CA ARG A 275 -37.13 -6.65 -34.56
C ARG A 275 -35.94 -6.67 -35.52
N ASN A 276 -34.73 -6.53 -34.95
CA ASN A 276 -33.49 -7.29 -35.24
C ASN A 276 -32.35 -6.63 -34.46
N SER A 277 -32.14 -7.04 -33.20
CA SER A 277 -31.14 -6.44 -32.32
C SER A 277 -30.34 -7.52 -31.59
N ALA A 278 -29.65 -8.36 -32.35
CA ALA A 278 -28.55 -9.19 -31.83
C ALA A 278 -27.16 -8.57 -32.12
N ASP A 279 -27.07 -7.55 -32.99
CA ASP A 279 -25.78 -7.04 -33.48
C ASP A 279 -25.39 -5.61 -33.03
N LEU A 280 -26.14 -4.98 -32.12
CA LEU A 280 -25.88 -3.58 -31.73
C LEU A 280 -25.24 -3.38 -30.35
N PHE A 281 -24.95 -4.44 -29.59
CA PHE A 281 -24.35 -4.33 -28.24
C PHE A 281 -22.85 -4.68 -28.18
N VAL A 282 -22.20 -4.91 -29.33
CA VAL A 282 -20.77 -5.22 -29.43
C VAL A 282 -19.84 -3.99 -29.65
N PRO A 283 -20.26 -2.79 -30.10
CA PRO A 283 -19.27 -1.74 -30.38
C PRO A 283 -18.73 -1.00 -29.14
N ASN A 284 -19.36 -1.11 -27.96
CA ASN A 284 -18.98 -0.29 -26.81
C ASN A 284 -17.85 -0.89 -25.95
N MET A 285 -17.61 -2.20 -26.00
CA MET A 285 -16.55 -2.83 -25.20
C MET A 285 -15.15 -2.62 -25.82
N GLU A 286 -15.05 -2.64 -27.14
CA GLU A 286 -13.79 -2.32 -27.82
C GLU A 286 -13.47 -0.83 -27.78
N GLN A 287 -14.48 0.04 -27.91
CA GLN A 287 -14.31 1.48 -27.71
C GLN A 287 -13.91 1.78 -26.26
N PHE A 288 -14.52 1.14 -25.27
CA PHE A 288 -14.13 1.29 -23.87
C PHE A 288 -12.73 0.73 -23.58
N ARG A 289 -12.35 -0.42 -24.15
CA ARG A 289 -10.98 -0.94 -24.05
C ARG A 289 -9.98 0.00 -24.71
N THR A 290 -10.31 0.53 -25.89
CA THR A 290 -9.49 1.51 -26.61
C THR A 290 -9.32 2.78 -25.78
N LEU A 291 -10.40 3.29 -25.19
CA LEU A 291 -10.37 4.44 -24.29
C LEU A 291 -9.58 4.16 -23.02
N GLN A 292 -9.68 2.97 -22.42
CA GLN A 292 -8.84 2.58 -21.29
C GLN A 292 -7.36 2.51 -21.66
N ILE A 293 -7.04 1.94 -22.82
CA ILE A 293 -5.66 1.89 -23.33
C ILE A 293 -5.13 3.30 -23.58
N GLN A 294 -5.94 4.18 -24.17
CA GLN A 294 -5.60 5.58 -24.39
C GLN A 294 -5.42 6.34 -23.07
N ASN A 295 -6.28 6.13 -22.08
CA ASN A 295 -6.17 6.76 -20.76
C ASN A 295 -4.90 6.29 -20.03
N ASN A 296 -4.61 4.98 -20.08
CA ASN A 296 -3.38 4.42 -19.50
C ASN A 296 -2.14 5.00 -20.20
N ARG A 297 -2.17 5.16 -21.53
CA ARG A 297 -1.09 5.77 -22.31
C ARG A 297 -0.92 7.25 -21.99
N LEU A 298 -2.02 7.99 -21.83
CA LEU A 298 -2.00 9.39 -21.40
C LEU A 298 -1.42 9.54 -19.99
N MET A 299 -1.80 8.67 -19.05
CA MET A 299 -1.24 8.66 -17.71
C MET A 299 0.27 8.37 -17.71
N GLN A 300 0.72 7.40 -18.51
CA GLN A 300 2.15 7.12 -18.68
C GLN A 300 2.90 8.33 -19.28
N LEU A 301 2.33 8.98 -20.29
CA LEU A 301 2.90 10.20 -20.89
C LEU A 301 2.95 11.35 -19.89
N LEU A 302 1.92 11.53 -19.07
CA LEU A 302 1.89 12.56 -18.03
C LEU A 302 3.00 12.31 -17.00
N THR A 303 3.14 11.08 -16.52
CA THR A 303 4.20 10.69 -15.58
C THR A 303 5.59 10.88 -16.19
N GLU A 304 5.78 10.49 -17.45
CA GLU A 304 7.06 10.67 -18.15
C GLU A 304 7.39 12.14 -18.40
N THR A 305 6.39 12.95 -18.77
CA THR A 305 6.55 14.40 -18.94
C THR A 305 6.89 15.07 -17.61
N GLN A 306 6.25 14.67 -16.50
CA GLN A 306 6.58 15.16 -15.16
C GLN A 306 7.99 14.76 -14.73
N ARG A 307 8.41 13.53 -15.05
CA ARG A 307 9.77 13.03 -14.80
C ARG A 307 10.82 13.81 -15.59
N LEU A 308 10.58 14.02 -16.89
CA LEU A 308 11.45 14.81 -17.77
C LEU A 308 11.52 16.27 -17.32
N ASN A 309 10.38 16.88 -16.97
CA ASN A 309 10.37 18.24 -16.42
C ASN A 309 11.18 18.32 -15.13
N SER A 310 11.00 17.37 -14.20
CA SER A 310 11.77 17.33 -12.97
C SER A 310 13.27 17.17 -13.22
N ALA A 311 13.67 16.32 -14.18
CA ALA A 311 15.07 16.19 -14.58
C ALA A 311 15.62 17.49 -15.21
N ASN A 312 14.84 18.15 -16.07
CA ASN A 312 15.21 19.43 -16.68
C ASN A 312 15.36 20.55 -15.63
N TYR A 313 14.46 20.62 -14.64
CA TYR A 313 14.58 21.57 -13.52
C TYR A 313 15.85 21.32 -12.71
N VAL A 314 16.21 20.06 -12.45
CA VAL A 314 17.45 19.72 -11.75
C VAL A 314 18.68 20.09 -12.57
N SER A 315 18.68 19.82 -13.88
CA SER A 315 19.78 20.18 -14.78
C SER A 315 19.98 21.70 -14.87
N LEU A 316 18.91 22.47 -15.04
CA LEU A 316 18.96 23.94 -15.02
C LEU A 316 19.49 24.46 -13.69
N ARG A 317 19.02 23.91 -12.58
CA ARG A 317 19.47 24.30 -11.25
C ARG A 317 20.97 24.04 -11.06
N ASN A 318 21.47 22.89 -11.51
CA ASN A 318 22.88 22.54 -11.43
C ASN A 318 23.74 23.44 -12.33
N PHE A 319 23.24 23.78 -13.52
CA PHE A 319 23.90 24.73 -14.42
C PHE A 319 24.07 26.11 -13.77
N PHE A 320 22.99 26.69 -13.23
CA PHE A 320 23.07 27.98 -12.54
C PHE A 320 23.95 27.92 -11.29
N ALA A 321 23.85 26.86 -10.50
CA ALA A 321 24.71 26.68 -9.32
C ALA A 321 26.20 26.63 -9.69
N GLY A 322 26.56 25.98 -10.80
CA GLY A 322 27.93 25.98 -11.32
C GLY A 322 28.42 27.36 -11.75
N GLN A 323 27.57 28.13 -12.44
CA GLN A 323 27.89 29.51 -12.85
C GLN A 323 28.09 30.43 -11.65
N PHE A 324 27.22 30.36 -10.64
CA PHE A 324 27.37 31.15 -9.42
C PHE A 324 28.61 30.75 -8.62
N TYR A 325 28.95 29.46 -8.58
CA TYR A 325 30.17 29.00 -7.92
C TYR A 325 31.43 29.52 -8.63
N ALA A 326 31.46 29.48 -9.97
CA ALA A 326 32.56 30.03 -10.75
C ALA A 326 32.72 31.54 -10.54
N LEU A 327 31.62 32.31 -10.55
CA LEU A 327 31.61 33.74 -10.25
C LEU A 327 32.11 34.04 -8.83
N HIS A 328 31.60 33.32 -7.84
CA HIS A 328 31.99 33.49 -6.44
C HIS A 328 33.46 33.14 -6.21
N SER A 329 33.98 32.12 -6.91
CA SER A 329 35.40 31.77 -6.86
C SER A 329 36.31 32.83 -7.47
N THR A 330 35.84 33.50 -8.53
CA THR A 330 36.58 34.57 -9.21
C THR A 330 36.59 35.84 -8.36
N LEU A 331 35.44 36.21 -7.78
CA LEU A 331 35.32 37.31 -6.83
C LEU A 331 36.17 37.06 -5.57
N GLY A 332 36.14 35.84 -5.03
CA GLY A 332 36.97 35.46 -3.88
C GLY A 332 38.47 35.61 -4.15
N ARG A 333 38.93 35.32 -5.38
CA ARG A 333 40.33 35.53 -5.78
C ARG A 333 40.69 37.01 -5.93
N LEU A 334 39.77 37.85 -6.41
CA LEU A 334 39.97 39.29 -6.52
C LEU A 334 39.98 39.99 -5.15
N SER A 335 39.23 39.47 -4.18
CA SER A 335 39.14 40.02 -2.82
C SER A 335 40.32 39.64 -1.89
N THR A 336 41.18 38.71 -2.29
CA THR A 336 42.31 38.21 -1.46
C THR A 336 43.68 38.71 -1.91
N VAL A 337 43.76 39.72 -2.78
CA VAL A 337 45.04 40.37 -3.10
C VAL A 337 45.34 41.41 -2.02
N PRO A 338 46.42 41.27 -1.22
CA PRO A 338 46.86 42.36 -0.35
C PRO A 338 47.46 43.47 -1.22
N GLU A 339 47.00 44.70 -1.02
CA GLU A 339 47.65 45.88 -1.60
C GLU A 339 49.13 45.90 -1.19
N ARG A 340 50.04 45.77 -2.15
CA ARG A 340 51.46 46.02 -1.94
C ARG A 340 51.79 47.48 -2.27
N PRO A 341 52.59 48.17 -1.45
CA PRO A 341 52.97 49.56 -1.72
C PRO A 341 53.88 49.63 -2.95
N LEU A 342 53.59 50.63 -3.79
CA LEU A 342 54.34 50.97 -5.00
C LEU A 342 55.71 51.56 -4.62
N GLN A 343 56.81 50.89 -5.00
CA GLN A 343 58.11 51.54 -5.08
C GLN A 343 59.01 50.91 -6.15
N GLY A 344 59.34 51.71 -7.18
CA GLY A 344 60.68 51.74 -7.77
C GLY A 344 61.00 50.87 -8.99
N GLN A 345 60.66 51.37 -10.18
CA GLN A 345 61.51 51.47 -11.39
C GLN A 345 62.18 50.22 -12.03
N ASN A 346 61.54 49.69 -13.09
CA ASN A 346 61.96 49.59 -14.52
C ASN A 346 63.45 49.67 -14.96
N PRO A 347 63.84 49.25 -16.21
CA PRO A 347 63.12 48.49 -17.26
C PRO A 347 63.99 47.44 -18.03
N LEU A 348 63.36 46.62 -18.89
CA LEU A 348 63.73 46.31 -20.29
C LEU A 348 63.30 44.89 -20.71
N ARG A 349 62.13 44.76 -21.36
CA ARG A 349 62.04 44.30 -22.76
C ARG A 349 60.58 44.26 -23.27
N ASN A 350 60.34 45.17 -24.21
CA ASN A 350 59.41 45.18 -25.34
C ASN A 350 57.94 44.76 -25.16
N ASP A 351 57.10 45.80 -25.19
CA ASP A 351 55.71 45.81 -25.65
C ASP A 351 55.59 45.63 -27.17
N ARG A 352 54.53 44.90 -27.56
CA ARG A 352 53.62 44.98 -28.73
C ARG A 352 53.10 43.55 -28.97
N ASP A 353 51.83 43.20 -28.76
CA ASP A 353 50.61 43.92 -29.10
C ASP A 353 49.46 43.76 -28.10
N LEU A 354 48.74 44.87 -27.94
CA LEU A 354 47.49 45.08 -27.21
C LEU A 354 46.29 44.75 -28.10
N VAL A 355 45.25 44.09 -27.58
CA VAL A 355 43.85 44.40 -27.96
C VAL A 355 42.95 44.24 -26.73
N ALA A 356 42.28 45.33 -26.38
CA ALA A 356 41.29 45.43 -25.31
C ALA A 356 40.00 44.64 -25.65
N PRO A 357 39.30 44.05 -24.67
CA PRO A 357 37.99 43.46 -24.89
C PRO A 357 36.96 44.58 -25.00
N SER A 358 36.38 44.75 -26.20
CA SER A 358 35.20 45.61 -26.42
C SER A 358 33.93 44.77 -26.48
N ASP A 359 32.92 45.32 -25.80
CA ASP A 359 31.47 45.19 -26.00
C ASP A 359 30.96 44.06 -26.93
N SER A 360 30.45 42.99 -26.31
CA SER A 360 29.38 42.17 -26.91
C SER A 360 28.56 41.46 -25.82
N VAL A 361 27.95 42.26 -24.96
CA VAL A 361 26.72 41.84 -24.27
C VAL A 361 25.57 42.12 -25.24
N LEU A 362 24.82 41.05 -25.55
CA LEU A 362 23.52 40.98 -26.26
C LEU A 362 23.56 40.67 -27.77
N GLN A 363 22.73 39.69 -28.11
CA GLN A 363 22.23 39.25 -29.44
C GLN A 363 23.02 38.17 -30.23
N GLY A 364 22.39 36.99 -30.27
CA GLY A 364 22.75 35.83 -31.10
C GLY A 364 22.08 34.57 -30.54
N ALA A 365 20.75 34.55 -30.36
CA ALA A 365 19.81 33.97 -31.32
C ALA A 365 19.89 32.42 -31.42
N ILE A 366 18.97 31.80 -30.68
CA ILE A 366 18.23 30.56 -30.96
C ILE A 366 18.70 29.77 -32.19
N GLN A 367 19.27 28.59 -31.98
CA GLN A 367 19.28 27.52 -32.98
C GLN A 367 18.41 26.36 -32.47
N PRO A 368 17.39 25.92 -33.23
CA PRO A 368 16.62 24.74 -32.86
C PRO A 368 17.46 23.48 -33.04
N PHE A 369 17.55 22.67 -31.99
CA PHE A 369 18.24 21.39 -31.99
C PHE A 369 17.49 20.39 -32.89
N GLN A 370 18.12 19.98 -33.99
CA GLN A 370 17.60 18.95 -34.90
C GLN A 370 17.83 17.55 -34.33
N ILE A 371 16.78 16.72 -34.36
CA ILE A 371 16.83 15.29 -33.99
C ILE A 371 17.42 14.50 -35.16
N PRO A 372 18.48 13.70 -34.98
CA PRO A 372 18.92 12.76 -36.00
C PRO A 372 17.87 11.66 -36.20
N ARG A 373 17.34 11.56 -37.42
CA ARG A 373 16.60 10.40 -37.90
C ARG A 373 17.60 9.36 -38.37
N ASP A 374 17.80 8.30 -37.60
CA ASP A 374 18.35 7.06 -38.15
C ASP A 374 17.41 5.89 -37.87
N ASN A 375 16.87 5.38 -38.97
CA ASN A 375 16.09 4.16 -39.10
C ASN A 375 17.07 2.98 -39.14
N HIS A 376 17.33 2.31 -38.02
CA HIS A 376 17.93 0.98 -38.03
C HIS A 376 17.26 0.06 -37.00
N GLY A 377 16.63 -1.00 -37.52
CA GLY A 377 16.61 -2.35 -36.94
C GLY A 377 16.00 -2.52 -35.54
N VAL A 378 14.83 -3.14 -35.51
CA VAL A 378 14.27 -3.79 -34.32
C VAL A 378 15.27 -4.84 -33.80
N GLN A 379 15.95 -4.54 -32.70
CA GLN A 379 16.58 -5.53 -31.83
C GLN A 379 16.06 -5.32 -30.41
N GLN A 380 15.48 -6.39 -29.85
CA GLN A 380 15.13 -6.50 -28.45
C GLN A 380 16.38 -6.28 -27.61
N LEU A 381 16.50 -5.10 -27.00
CA LEU A 381 17.44 -4.88 -25.90
C LEU A 381 16.79 -5.44 -24.64
N GLU A 382 17.27 -6.59 -24.18
CA GLU A 382 17.12 -6.97 -22.78
C GLU A 382 17.64 -5.82 -21.93
N GLY A 383 16.76 -5.24 -21.11
CA GLY A 383 17.14 -4.13 -20.24
C GLY A 383 18.22 -4.56 -19.25
N PRO A 384 19.17 -3.67 -18.90
CA PRO A 384 20.16 -3.98 -17.87
C PRO A 384 19.46 -4.23 -16.52
N PRO A 385 20.07 -4.98 -15.59
CA PRO A 385 19.49 -5.23 -14.29
C PRO A 385 19.22 -3.90 -13.59
N THR A 386 18.04 -3.77 -12.98
CA THR A 386 17.62 -2.58 -12.22
C THR A 386 18.56 -2.34 -11.04
N GLU A 387 19.68 -1.67 -11.27
CA GLU A 387 20.39 -0.94 -10.21
C GLU A 387 19.47 0.19 -9.76
N GLU A 388 18.81 0.00 -8.61
CA GLU A 388 18.04 1.06 -7.94
C GLU A 388 18.91 2.31 -7.80
N TYR A 389 18.59 3.34 -8.58
CA TYR A 389 19.28 4.62 -8.59
C TYR A 389 19.20 5.27 -7.20
N LEU A 390 20.35 5.40 -6.52
CA LEU A 390 20.44 6.06 -5.23
C LEU A 390 20.47 7.57 -5.44
N ASP A 391 19.49 8.28 -4.89
CA ASP A 391 19.40 9.73 -5.00
C ASP A 391 20.66 10.39 -4.37
N PRO A 392 21.51 11.07 -5.16
CA PRO A 392 22.73 11.69 -4.66
C PRO A 392 22.44 12.85 -3.69
N THR A 393 21.19 13.33 -3.63
CA THR A 393 20.73 14.39 -2.73
C THR A 393 20.26 13.85 -1.38
N ALA A 394 20.23 12.52 -1.16
CA ALA A 394 19.91 11.91 0.13
C ALA A 394 21.09 12.00 1.13
N LYS A 395 21.41 13.23 1.54
CA LYS A 395 22.54 13.55 2.43
C LYS A 395 22.07 14.35 3.64
N LEU A 396 22.58 13.97 4.82
CA LEU A 396 22.36 14.69 6.07
C LEU A 396 23.46 15.74 6.29
N ILE A 397 23.06 16.92 6.79
CA ILE A 397 23.88 18.06 7.21
C ILE A 397 25.07 17.57 8.04
N SER A 398 26.26 18.02 7.69
CA SER A 398 27.45 17.94 8.55
C SER A 398 27.39 19.05 9.60
N ASN A 399 27.47 18.69 10.88
CA ASN A 399 27.55 19.63 12.01
C ASN A 399 26.38 20.64 12.07
N PRO A 400 25.18 20.21 12.47
CA PRO A 400 24.05 21.12 12.62
C PRO A 400 24.35 22.17 13.70
N ARG A 401 24.07 23.45 13.39
CA ARG A 401 24.34 24.57 14.29
C ARG A 401 23.36 24.63 15.46
N ASP A 402 22.11 24.25 15.23
CA ASP A 402 21.03 24.23 16.23
C ASP A 402 20.09 23.04 16.01
N LEU A 403 19.15 22.83 16.94
CA LEU A 403 18.12 21.78 16.84
C LEU A 403 17.09 22.10 15.75
N LEU A 404 16.90 23.37 15.41
CA LEU A 404 15.97 23.79 14.36
C LEU A 404 16.47 23.34 12.98
N ALA A 405 17.77 23.46 12.70
CA ALA A 405 18.39 22.93 11.49
C ALA A 405 18.24 21.40 11.38
N VAL A 406 18.30 20.69 12.51
CA VAL A 406 18.04 19.23 12.55
C VAL A 406 16.56 18.93 12.27
N TRP A 407 15.63 19.78 12.70
CA TRP A 407 14.21 19.64 12.41
C TRP A 407 13.87 19.96 10.95
N HIS A 408 14.41 21.04 10.41
CA HIS A 408 14.24 21.39 8.99
C HIS A 408 14.85 20.35 8.05
N GLU A 409 15.98 19.74 8.43
CA GLU A 409 16.54 18.60 7.69
C GLU A 409 15.54 17.44 7.55
N TRP A 410 14.70 17.22 8.57
CA TRP A 410 13.67 16.18 8.54
C TRP A 410 12.49 16.55 7.64
N ILE A 411 11.98 17.77 7.77
CA ILE A 411 10.76 18.21 7.06
C ILE A 411 11.04 18.60 5.60
N HIS A 412 12.09 19.39 5.37
CA HIS A 412 12.40 20.04 4.09
C HIS A 412 13.71 19.58 3.46
N GLY A 413 14.59 18.94 4.23
CA GLY A 413 15.97 18.72 3.83
C GLY A 413 16.80 20.00 3.98
N HIS A 414 18.01 20.01 3.43
CA HIS A 414 18.92 21.15 3.59
C HIS A 414 19.78 21.36 2.34
N ASN A 415 19.95 22.60 1.88
CA ASN A 415 20.71 22.94 0.67
C ASN A 415 20.30 22.15 -0.58
N GLY A 416 19.00 21.89 -0.75
CA GLY A 416 18.48 21.09 -1.86
C GLY A 416 18.63 19.57 -1.70
N ASN A 417 19.10 19.11 -0.55
CA ASN A 417 19.07 17.70 -0.19
C ASN A 417 17.63 17.23 0.02
N LYS A 418 17.38 15.96 -0.31
CA LYS A 418 16.13 15.26 -0.01
C LYS A 418 15.80 15.39 1.50
N PRO A 419 14.52 15.58 1.88
CA PRO A 419 14.11 15.55 3.28
C PRO A 419 14.43 14.20 3.93
N ALA A 420 14.95 14.20 5.17
CA ALA A 420 15.35 12.97 5.85
C ALA A 420 14.18 12.01 6.09
N LYS A 421 12.94 12.53 6.24
CA LYS A 421 11.72 11.71 6.35
C LYS A 421 11.46 10.86 5.10
N ASN A 422 11.96 11.29 3.94
CA ASN A 422 11.77 10.62 2.64
C ASN A 422 12.92 9.66 2.29
N PHE A 423 13.92 9.48 3.16
CA PHE A 423 15.06 8.60 2.84
C PHE A 423 14.63 7.13 2.73
N SER A 424 15.09 6.46 1.69
CA SER A 424 14.96 5.00 1.52
C SER A 424 15.84 4.25 2.52
N ALA A 425 15.60 2.95 2.73
CA ALA A 425 16.41 2.15 3.67
C ALA A 425 17.91 2.14 3.29
N ARG A 426 18.23 2.10 2.00
CA ARG A 426 19.60 2.09 1.49
C ARG A 426 20.28 3.46 1.63
N GLU A 427 19.52 4.54 1.44
CA GLU A 427 19.98 5.93 1.71
C GLU A 427 20.25 6.14 3.20
N ARG A 428 19.36 5.66 4.09
CA ARG A 428 19.58 5.67 5.54
C ARG A 428 20.82 4.86 5.92
N GLY A 429 21.07 3.75 5.23
CA GLY A 429 22.28 2.93 5.39
C GLY A 429 23.57 3.71 5.16
N ARG A 430 23.64 4.55 4.12
CA ARG A 430 24.81 5.41 3.81
C ARG A 430 25.11 6.41 4.92
N CYS A 431 24.10 6.90 5.63
CA CYS A 431 24.26 7.85 6.73
C CYS A 431 23.84 7.28 8.10
N ARG A 432 23.95 5.96 8.29
CA ARG A 432 23.38 5.22 9.45
C ARG A 432 23.67 5.89 10.79
N ASN A 433 24.94 6.24 11.04
CA ASN A 433 25.35 6.82 12.31
C ASN A 433 24.71 8.18 12.60
N LYS A 434 24.61 9.04 11.58
CA LYS A 434 23.96 10.36 11.69
C LYS A 434 22.44 10.22 11.83
N PHE A 435 21.85 9.36 11.00
CA PHE A 435 20.41 9.11 10.97
C PHE A 435 19.92 8.52 12.29
N CYS A 436 20.54 7.45 12.79
CA CYS A 436 20.16 6.82 14.06
C CYS A 436 20.30 7.77 15.25
N ARG A 437 21.30 8.66 15.24
CA ARG A 437 21.50 9.66 16.31
C ARG A 437 20.41 10.72 16.31
N ARG A 438 19.94 11.16 15.14
CA ARG A 438 18.92 12.22 14.99
C ARG A 438 17.49 11.69 15.10
N LEU A 439 17.27 10.39 14.87
CA LEU A 439 15.95 9.77 14.87
C LEU A 439 15.17 9.98 16.17
N ALA A 440 15.83 9.89 17.34
CA ALA A 440 15.17 10.11 18.62
C ALA A 440 14.59 11.53 18.74
N PHE A 441 15.34 12.52 18.26
CA PHE A 441 14.90 13.91 18.26
C PHE A 441 13.75 14.14 17.28
N TRP A 442 13.81 13.60 16.07
CA TRP A 442 12.71 13.72 15.10
C TRP A 442 11.41 13.10 15.60
N GLU A 443 11.47 11.93 16.23
CA GLU A 443 10.30 11.27 16.82
C GLU A 443 9.67 12.12 17.94
N VAL A 444 10.49 12.73 18.79
CA VAL A 444 10.02 13.63 19.86
C VAL A 444 9.41 14.90 19.29
N MET A 445 10.08 15.54 18.32
CA MET A 445 9.57 16.76 17.67
C MET A 445 8.21 16.51 16.99
N VAL A 446 8.06 15.41 16.25
CA VAL A 446 6.77 15.06 15.62
C VAL A 446 5.66 14.97 16.67
N LYS A 447 5.93 14.33 17.81
CA LYS A 447 4.93 14.19 18.89
C LYS A 447 4.58 15.53 19.53
N LEU A 448 5.58 16.36 19.85
CA LEU A 448 5.33 17.68 20.45
C LEU A 448 4.53 18.59 19.49
N VAL A 449 4.89 18.59 18.21
CA VAL A 449 4.16 19.36 17.19
C VAL A 449 2.73 18.85 17.02
N HIS A 450 2.50 17.53 17.01
CA HIS A 450 1.14 16.96 16.98
C HIS A 450 0.34 17.28 18.26
N SER A 451 1.00 17.43 19.40
CA SER A 451 0.37 17.88 20.65
C SER A 451 0.10 19.40 20.70
N GLY A 452 0.32 20.12 19.59
CA GLY A 452 -0.02 21.54 19.45
C GLY A 452 1.11 22.51 19.76
N TYR A 453 2.34 22.05 20.02
CA TYR A 453 3.48 22.95 20.17
C TYR A 453 3.93 23.52 18.82
N SER A 454 4.30 24.80 18.78
CA SER A 454 5.05 25.35 17.65
C SER A 454 6.47 24.74 17.61
N GLU A 455 7.13 24.78 16.46
CA GLU A 455 8.46 24.18 16.29
C GLU A 455 9.49 24.76 17.28
N THR A 456 9.45 26.08 17.49
CA THR A 456 10.32 26.78 18.45
C THR A 456 9.96 26.41 19.89
N ALA A 457 8.67 26.40 20.24
CA ALA A 457 8.21 26.03 21.58
C ALA A 457 8.55 24.56 21.93
N ALA A 458 8.47 23.65 20.95
CA ALA A 458 8.87 22.26 21.13
C ALA A 458 10.39 22.13 21.37
N ILE A 459 11.21 22.87 20.63
CA ILE A 459 12.67 22.90 20.83
C ILE A 459 13.03 23.45 22.20
N ASP A 460 12.39 24.55 22.62
CA ASP A 460 12.62 25.15 23.93
C ASP A 460 12.18 24.21 25.05
N HIS A 461 11.07 23.49 24.86
CA HIS A 461 10.61 22.47 25.80
C HIS A 461 11.59 21.30 25.93
N ILE A 462 12.16 20.82 24.81
CA ILE A 462 13.23 19.79 24.82
C ILE A 462 14.47 20.32 25.55
N LYS A 463 14.91 21.54 25.24
CA LYS A 463 16.07 22.17 25.88
C LYS A 463 15.86 22.34 27.39
N LYS A 464 14.67 22.76 27.82
CA LYS A 464 14.32 22.90 29.24
C LYS A 464 14.41 21.57 30.00
N CYS A 465 14.04 20.46 29.35
CA CYS A 465 14.08 19.14 29.97
C CYS A 465 15.48 18.50 29.98
N TYR A 466 16.28 18.72 28.94
CA TYR A 466 17.59 18.07 28.79
C TYR A 466 18.78 18.97 29.20
N GLY A 467 18.58 20.28 29.29
CA GLY A 467 19.57 21.29 29.62
C GLY A 467 19.73 22.32 28.49
N GLU A 468 19.45 23.58 28.80
CA GLU A 468 19.44 24.69 27.82
C GLU A 468 20.84 25.02 27.26
N ASN A 469 21.87 24.80 28.07
CA ASN A 469 23.28 25.11 27.74
C ASN A 469 24.02 23.94 27.08
N LEU A 470 23.33 22.82 26.81
CA LEU A 470 23.97 21.66 26.17
C LEU A 470 24.10 21.85 24.66
N SER A 471 25.22 21.35 24.12
CA SER A 471 25.41 21.31 22.67
C SER A 471 24.33 20.43 21.99
N VAL A 472 24.03 20.71 20.72
CA VAL A 472 23.10 19.91 19.89
C VAL A 472 23.44 18.43 19.97
N THR A 473 24.73 18.08 19.86
CA THR A 473 25.20 16.70 19.95
C THR A 473 24.91 16.07 21.31
N ALA A 474 25.10 16.81 22.42
CA ALA A 474 24.83 16.32 23.77
C ALA A 474 23.33 16.04 23.98
N ILE A 475 22.45 16.93 23.51
CA ILE A 475 20.99 16.75 23.59
C ILE A 475 20.56 15.52 22.75
N LEU A 476 21.06 15.39 21.52
CA LEU A 476 20.76 14.22 20.67
C LEU A 476 21.22 12.90 21.30
N LEU A 477 22.38 12.88 21.95
CA LEU A 477 22.88 11.70 22.65
C LEU A 477 22.04 11.39 23.90
N ALA A 478 21.59 12.39 24.64
CA ALA A 478 20.71 12.21 25.80
C ALA A 478 19.36 11.61 25.38
N LEU A 479 18.70 12.19 24.37
CA LEU A 479 17.47 11.65 23.76
C LEU A 479 17.67 10.22 23.24
N GLY A 480 18.82 9.94 22.62
CA GLY A 480 19.15 8.59 22.14
C GLY A 480 19.43 7.58 23.26
N ARG A 481 19.86 8.00 24.46
CA ARG A 481 19.98 7.13 25.63
C ARG A 481 18.60 6.77 26.19
N ASP A 482 17.75 7.78 26.34
CA ASP A 482 16.40 7.65 26.88
C ASP A 482 15.50 6.79 25.98
N ARG A 483 15.58 7.00 24.66
CA ARG A 483 14.92 6.14 23.66
C ARG A 483 15.34 4.67 23.75
N ARG A 484 16.60 4.38 24.10
CA ARG A 484 17.08 2.99 24.28
C ARG A 484 16.61 2.38 25.60
N LYS A 485 16.46 3.19 26.64
CA LYS A 485 15.89 2.76 27.93
C LYS A 485 14.39 2.49 27.80
N GLY A 486 13.74 3.15 26.85
CA GLY A 486 12.31 3.07 26.61
C GLY A 486 11.54 4.03 27.49
N GLU A 487 12.16 5.12 27.97
CA GLU A 487 11.59 6.14 28.84
C GLU A 487 12.20 7.50 28.45
N TYR A 488 11.40 8.41 27.89
CA TYR A 488 11.82 9.81 27.68
C TYR A 488 11.72 10.59 28.99
N HIS A 489 12.37 11.75 29.08
CA HIS A 489 12.33 12.58 30.28
C HIS A 489 10.87 12.81 30.76
N PRO A 490 10.52 12.59 32.04
CA PRO A 490 9.13 12.62 32.52
C PRO A 490 8.39 13.92 32.17
N ASN A 491 9.09 15.05 32.21
CA ASN A 491 8.53 16.37 31.93
C ASN A 491 8.32 16.67 30.44
N LEU A 492 8.74 15.79 29.52
CA LEU A 492 8.48 15.97 28.09
C LEU A 492 7.04 15.63 27.68
N GLY A 493 6.29 14.91 28.53
CA GLY A 493 4.93 14.44 28.20
C GLY A 493 4.87 13.45 27.01
N VAL A 494 6.01 12.88 26.60
CA VAL A 494 6.11 11.99 25.44
C VAL A 494 6.19 10.53 25.90
N GLN A 495 5.11 9.76 25.71
CA GLN A 495 5.11 8.33 26.00
C GLN A 495 6.08 7.58 25.05
N PRO A 496 6.88 6.63 25.56
CA PRO A 496 7.80 5.83 24.75
C PRO A 496 7.05 4.93 23.78
N ARG A 497 7.69 4.58 22.66
CA ARG A 497 7.23 3.47 21.80
C ARG A 497 7.79 2.20 22.43
N GLU A 498 6.98 1.17 22.73
CA GLU A 498 7.47 -0.09 23.31
C GLU A 498 8.65 -0.66 22.50
N VAL A 499 9.86 -0.59 23.05
CA VAL A 499 11.05 -1.22 22.46
C VAL A 499 11.22 -2.59 23.11
N ARG A 500 10.89 -3.67 22.37
CA ARG A 500 11.27 -5.04 22.77
C ARG A 500 12.79 -5.13 22.89
N ARG A 501 13.31 -5.25 24.10
CA ARG A 501 14.73 -5.58 24.35
C ARG A 501 15.01 -6.97 23.79
N SER A 502 15.88 -7.06 22.80
CA SER A 502 16.51 -8.33 22.42
C SER A 502 17.37 -8.80 23.61
N ARG A 503 17.00 -9.93 24.23
CA ARG A 503 17.86 -10.60 25.22
C ARG A 503 19.11 -11.12 24.53
N PHE A 504 20.16 -10.30 24.55
CA PHE A 504 21.55 -10.72 24.41
C PHE A 504 22.40 -9.81 25.31
N ALA A 505 22.50 -10.21 26.58
CA ALA A 505 23.54 -9.82 27.52
C ALA A 505 23.58 -10.99 28.54
N ARG A 506 24.47 -11.96 28.34
CA ARG A 506 25.72 -12.12 29.11
C ARG A 506 25.45 -12.14 30.61
N GLU A 507 25.18 -13.34 31.11
CA GLU A 507 25.36 -13.70 32.52
C GLU A 507 26.84 -14.04 32.73
N ASN A 508 27.45 -13.35 33.70
CA ASN A 508 28.40 -13.96 34.61
C ASN A 508 27.61 -14.60 35.73
#